data_AF-A0A2D5K7X3-F1
#
_entry.id   AF-A0A2D5K7X3-F1
#
_cell.length_a   1.000
_cell.length_b   1.000
_cell.length_c   1.000
_cell.angle_alpha   90.00
_cell.angle_beta   90.00
_cell.angle_gamma   90.00
#
_symmetry.space_group_name_H-M   'P 1'
#
loop_
_entity.id
_entity.type
_entity.pdbx_description
1 polymer ?
#
loop_
_entity_poly.entity_id
_entity_poly.type
_entity_poly.pdbx_seq_one_letter_code
_entity_poly.pdbx_strand_id
1 'polypeptide(L)'
;SNSSKEKLESDKIKNRDYTNYDEGVYVGYRHFDKEKLDVSYPFGYGLSYTSFKFEDSNILLDGDTIKISLKITNTGRYIGKEVIQVYSSISSSKIDRPDKELRTFHKTEKIFPGNSTVVELEIPKNDLSFWSEKSSSWELEPGEYKFHIGSSSRDIRIIESFEIK
;
A
#
# COMPACT_ATOMS: atom_id res chain seq x y z
N SER A 1 -11.89 7.78 -57.15
CA SER A 1 -11.87 6.45 -56.50
C SER A 1 -10.47 6.18 -55.95
N ASN A 2 -10.14 6.75 -54.78
CA ASN A 2 -8.87 6.48 -54.09
C ASN A 2 -9.18 5.63 -52.86
N SER A 3 -9.10 4.32 -53.04
CA SER A 3 -9.11 3.33 -51.96
C SER A 3 -7.72 3.35 -51.31
N SER A 4 -7.64 3.94 -50.12
CA SER A 4 -6.50 3.77 -49.22
C SER A 4 -6.46 2.30 -48.81
N LYS A 5 -5.47 1.56 -49.31
CA LYS A 5 -5.19 0.18 -48.89
C LYS A 5 -4.71 0.20 -47.44
N GLU A 6 -5.61 -0.13 -46.52
CA GLU A 6 -5.22 -0.60 -45.19
C GLU A 6 -4.38 -1.87 -45.33
N LYS A 7 -3.24 -1.91 -44.63
CA LYS A 7 -2.37 -3.08 -44.57
C LYS A 7 -3.02 -4.18 -43.71
N LEU A 8 -2.90 -5.42 -44.17
CA LEU A 8 -3.40 -6.63 -43.53
C LEU A 8 -2.78 -6.86 -42.14
N GLU A 9 -3.60 -7.41 -41.22
CA GLU A 9 -3.25 -7.71 -39.83
C GLU A 9 -2.09 -8.69 -39.62
N SER A 10 -1.67 -9.40 -40.67
CA SER A 10 -0.60 -10.41 -40.59
C SER A 10 0.82 -9.85 -40.51
N ASP A 11 1.00 -8.53 -40.63
CA ASP A 11 2.32 -7.88 -40.69
C ASP A 11 2.69 -7.09 -39.41
N LYS A 12 1.93 -7.21 -38.33
CA LYS A 12 2.29 -6.56 -37.05
C LYS A 12 3.39 -7.36 -36.33
N ILE A 13 4.58 -6.77 -36.24
CA ILE A 13 5.72 -7.33 -35.51
C ILE A 13 5.60 -6.97 -34.03
N LYS A 14 5.65 -7.98 -33.15
CA LYS A 14 5.65 -7.81 -31.68
C LYS A 14 6.88 -6.97 -31.26
N ASN A 15 6.69 -5.98 -30.37
CA ASN A 15 7.69 -5.03 -29.83
C ASN A 15 8.11 -3.81 -30.70
N ARG A 16 7.32 -3.37 -31.70
CA ARG A 16 7.62 -2.09 -32.38
C ARG A 16 6.46 -1.08 -32.43
N ASP A 17 5.21 -1.51 -32.50
CA ASP A 17 4.06 -0.59 -32.70
C ASP A 17 2.93 -0.71 -31.65
N TYR A 18 3.08 -1.54 -30.61
CA TYR A 18 2.15 -1.56 -29.48
C TYR A 18 2.84 -2.14 -28.23
N THR A 19 2.65 -1.49 -27.09
CA THR A 19 3.07 -2.00 -25.78
C THR A 19 1.91 -2.82 -25.21
N ASN A 20 2.01 -4.14 -25.31
CA ASN A 20 1.14 -5.02 -24.54
C ASN A 20 1.75 -5.13 -23.14
N TYR A 21 1.18 -4.45 -22.16
CA TYR A 21 1.52 -4.65 -20.75
C TYR A 21 0.92 -5.99 -20.29
N ASP A 22 1.60 -7.10 -20.61
CA ASP A 22 1.30 -8.44 -20.07
C ASP A 22 1.63 -8.55 -18.56
N GLU A 23 2.05 -7.45 -17.94
CA GLU A 23 2.18 -7.28 -16.50
C GLU A 23 0.98 -6.45 -16.03
N GLY A 24 -0.07 -7.10 -15.49
CA GLY A 24 -1.25 -6.41 -14.96
C GLY A 24 -0.95 -5.51 -13.74
N VAL A 25 -1.66 -5.70 -12.63
CA VAL A 25 -1.51 -4.86 -11.40
C VAL A 25 -0.14 -5.02 -10.69
N TYR A 26 0.77 -5.83 -11.26
CA TYR A 26 2.00 -6.32 -10.64
C TYR A 26 3.26 -5.56 -11.06
N VAL A 27 3.21 -4.23 -11.07
CA VAL A 27 4.42 -3.40 -11.21
C VAL A 27 4.97 -3.05 -9.82
N GLY A 28 6.25 -3.36 -9.56
CA GLY A 28 6.99 -2.96 -8.35
C GLY A 28 7.02 -4.03 -7.24
N TYR A 29 6.99 -3.60 -5.97
CA TYR A 29 7.12 -4.50 -4.79
C TYR A 29 6.11 -5.66 -4.77
N ARG A 30 5.00 -5.52 -5.50
CA ARG A 30 3.95 -6.54 -5.70
C ARG A 30 4.44 -7.81 -6.41
N HIS A 31 5.51 -7.73 -7.21
CA HIS A 31 6.13 -8.91 -7.82
C HIS A 31 7.01 -9.67 -6.80
N PHE A 32 7.62 -8.97 -5.84
CA PHE A 32 8.58 -9.58 -4.90
C PHE A 32 7.94 -10.29 -3.70
N ASP A 33 6.73 -9.90 -3.29
CA ASP A 33 6.02 -10.57 -2.19
C ASP A 33 5.39 -11.92 -2.62
N LYS A 34 5.15 -12.13 -3.93
CA LYS A 34 4.53 -13.37 -4.44
C LYS A 34 5.52 -14.55 -4.55
N GLU A 35 6.82 -14.29 -4.72
CA GLU A 35 7.83 -15.35 -4.94
C GLU A 35 8.62 -15.79 -3.70
N LYS A 36 8.34 -15.27 -2.49
CA LYS A 36 9.13 -15.57 -1.27
C LYS A 36 10.65 -15.42 -1.48
N LEU A 37 11.07 -14.52 -2.37
CA LEU A 37 12.49 -14.25 -2.60
C LEU A 37 12.97 -13.26 -1.52
N ASP A 38 14.02 -13.66 -0.81
CA ASP A 38 14.76 -12.80 0.11
C ASP A 38 15.42 -11.67 -0.66
N VAL A 39 14.76 -10.51 -0.77
CA VAL A 39 15.39 -9.29 -1.28
C VAL A 39 16.30 -8.68 -0.22
N SER A 40 17.48 -8.23 -0.64
CA SER A 40 18.49 -7.65 0.24
C SER A 40 18.04 -6.36 0.95
N TYR A 41 17.04 -5.65 0.41
CA TYR A 41 16.42 -4.47 1.03
C TYR A 41 14.93 -4.38 0.64
N PRO A 42 13.98 -4.55 1.57
CA PRO A 42 12.57 -4.39 1.25
C PRO A 42 12.20 -2.93 0.98
N PHE A 43 11.11 -2.72 0.23
CA PHE A 43 10.56 -1.40 -0.02
C PHE A 43 10.21 -0.69 1.30
N GLY A 44 10.68 0.54 1.47
CA GLY A 44 10.51 1.32 2.71
C GLY A 44 11.54 1.02 3.81
N TYR A 45 12.54 0.16 3.57
CA TYR A 45 13.60 -0.11 4.54
C TYR A 45 14.57 1.08 4.65
N GLY A 46 14.53 1.78 5.78
CA GLY A 46 15.52 2.79 6.17
C GLY A 46 16.14 2.41 7.51
N LEU A 47 17.45 2.19 7.55
CA LEU A 47 18.18 2.03 8.80
C LEU A 47 18.15 3.36 9.55
N SER A 48 17.36 3.44 10.61
CA SER A 48 17.44 4.52 11.58
C SER A 48 18.58 4.23 12.55
N TYR A 49 19.35 5.26 12.92
CA TYR A 49 20.33 5.17 14.00
C TYR A 49 19.69 5.00 15.39
N THR A 50 18.35 5.02 15.47
CA THR A 50 17.58 4.82 16.70
C THR A 50 16.42 3.87 16.47
N SER A 51 15.92 3.25 17.54
CA SER A 51 14.80 2.32 17.51
C SER A 51 13.51 3.03 17.88
N PHE A 52 12.40 2.62 17.28
CA PHE A 52 11.06 3.13 17.59
C PHE A 52 10.13 2.00 18.00
N LYS A 53 9.19 2.28 18.91
CA LYS A 53 8.13 1.37 19.34
C LYS A 53 6.78 1.95 18.92
N PHE A 54 5.91 1.09 18.40
CA PHE A 54 4.58 1.42 17.90
C PHE A 54 3.58 0.85 18.90
N GLU A 55 2.67 1.69 19.41
CA GLU A 55 1.74 1.33 20.49
C GLU A 55 0.43 2.10 20.35
N ASP A 56 -0.57 1.71 21.14
CA ASP A 56 -1.83 2.44 21.34
C ASP A 56 -2.53 2.80 20.01
N SER A 57 -2.60 1.85 19.07
CA SER A 57 -3.29 2.03 17.80
C SER A 57 -4.80 2.13 17.97
N ASN A 58 -5.43 2.96 17.13
CA ASN A 58 -6.88 3.06 17.02
C ASN A 58 -7.26 3.31 15.55
N ILE A 59 -8.37 2.72 15.14
CA ILE A 59 -9.00 2.99 13.84
C ILE A 59 -10.43 3.45 14.06
N LEU A 60 -10.78 4.57 13.44
CA LEU A 60 -12.14 5.09 13.41
C LEU A 60 -12.51 5.57 12.01
N LEU A 61 -13.82 5.63 11.74
CA LEU A 61 -14.35 6.21 10.52
C LEU A 61 -14.90 7.60 10.83
N ASP A 62 -14.39 8.61 10.14
CA ASP A 62 -14.86 9.99 10.18
C ASP A 62 -15.39 10.37 8.80
N GLY A 63 -16.71 10.31 8.63
CA GLY A 63 -17.37 10.44 7.33
C GLY A 63 -16.93 9.33 6.36
N ASP A 64 -16.28 9.73 5.27
CA ASP A 64 -15.72 8.82 4.25
C ASP A 64 -14.21 8.61 4.40
N THR A 65 -13.62 9.00 5.54
CA THR A 65 -12.19 8.87 5.80
C THR A 65 -11.94 7.95 6.98
N ILE A 66 -11.12 6.93 6.77
CA ILE A 66 -10.59 6.08 7.83
C ILE A 66 -9.42 6.80 8.47
N LYS A 67 -9.53 7.07 9.77
CA LYS A 67 -8.47 7.68 10.57
C LYS A 67 -7.80 6.62 11.42
N ILE A 68 -6.48 6.55 11.30
CA ILE A 68 -5.64 5.64 12.06
C ILE A 68 -4.75 6.50 12.95
N SER A 69 -4.87 6.35 14.26
CA SER A 69 -3.97 6.99 15.22
C SER A 69 -3.11 5.94 15.91
N LEU A 70 -1.87 6.30 16.22
CA LEU A 70 -0.96 5.46 16.99
C LEU A 70 0.11 6.29 17.69
N LYS A 71 0.62 5.75 18.78
CA LYS A 71 1.73 6.33 19.53
C LYS A 71 3.05 5.73 19.05
N ILE A 72 4.00 6.61 18.74
CA ILE A 72 5.36 6.26 18.36
C ILE A 72 6.32 6.75 19.43
N THR A 73 7.08 5.84 20.01
CA THR A 73 8.08 6.13 21.06
C THR A 73 9.48 5.88 20.53
N ASN A 74 10.39 6.84 20.66
CA ASN A 74 11.81 6.60 20.39
C ASN A 74 12.44 5.87 21.58
N THR A 75 12.78 4.60 21.39
CA THR A 75 13.35 3.73 22.42
C THR A 75 14.87 3.57 22.30
N GLY A 76 15.50 4.16 21.28
CA GLY A 76 16.95 4.14 21.11
C GLY A 76 17.65 5.31 21.81
N ARG A 77 18.94 5.49 21.49
CA ARG A 77 19.84 6.43 22.18
C ARG A 77 20.00 7.77 21.49
N TYR A 78 19.54 7.89 20.24
CA TYR A 78 19.74 9.08 19.41
C TYR A 78 18.41 9.70 19.02
N ILE A 79 18.41 11.00 18.77
CA ILE A 79 17.28 11.69 18.16
C ILE A 79 17.04 11.13 16.74
N GLY A 80 15.78 10.94 16.36
CA GLY A 80 15.45 10.38 15.04
C GLY A 80 14.06 10.78 14.55
N LYS A 81 13.81 10.48 13.28
CA LYS A 81 12.49 10.53 12.64
C LYS A 81 12.14 9.13 12.17
N GLU A 82 10.86 8.75 12.25
CA GLU A 82 10.37 7.45 11.83
C GLU A 82 9.40 7.60 10.66
N VAL A 83 9.43 6.65 9.72
CA VAL A 83 8.46 6.59 8.62
C VAL A 83 7.49 5.45 8.89
N ILE A 84 6.24 5.81 9.18
CA ILE A 84 5.13 4.89 9.41
C ILE A 84 4.48 4.63 8.07
N GLN A 85 4.26 3.36 7.74
CA GLN A 85 3.60 2.92 6.51
C GLN A 85 2.39 2.08 6.88
N VAL A 86 1.27 2.35 6.20
CA VAL A 86 0.02 1.61 6.39
C VAL A 86 -0.33 0.91 5.09
N TYR A 87 -0.44 -0.41 5.17
CA TYR A 87 -0.88 -1.27 4.09
C TYR A 87 -2.26 -1.82 4.41
N SER A 88 -3.10 -2.06 3.40
CA SER A 88 -4.37 -2.75 3.58
C SER A 88 -4.38 -4.11 2.87
N SER A 89 -5.14 -5.04 3.43
CA SER A 89 -5.53 -6.32 2.82
C SER A 89 -6.98 -6.63 3.16
N ILE A 90 -7.70 -7.38 2.33
CA ILE A 90 -9.06 -7.85 2.64
C ILE A 90 -9.09 -9.37 2.63
N SER A 91 -9.75 -9.98 3.62
CA SER A 91 -9.75 -11.45 3.79
C SER A 91 -10.66 -12.18 2.79
N SER A 92 -11.65 -11.48 2.22
CA SER A 92 -12.75 -12.06 1.43
C SER A 92 -12.92 -11.40 0.06
N SER A 93 -11.81 -11.02 -0.57
CA SER A 93 -11.85 -10.43 -1.91
C SER A 93 -12.50 -11.37 -2.92
N LYS A 94 -13.40 -10.87 -3.76
CA LYS A 94 -13.95 -11.62 -4.91
C LYS A 94 -13.10 -11.49 -6.18
N ILE A 95 -12.10 -10.62 -6.13
CA ILE A 95 -11.14 -10.34 -7.21
C ILE A 95 -9.72 -10.75 -6.82
N ASP A 96 -8.88 -11.04 -7.81
CA ASP A 96 -7.45 -11.20 -7.59
C ASP A 96 -6.83 -9.82 -7.30
N ARG A 97 -6.14 -9.69 -6.17
CA ARG A 97 -5.50 -8.45 -5.74
C ARG A 97 -4.23 -8.76 -4.95
N PRO A 98 -3.26 -7.83 -4.87
CA PRO A 98 -2.06 -8.02 -4.07
C PRO A 98 -2.39 -8.27 -2.59
N ASP A 99 -1.58 -9.11 -1.92
CA ASP A 99 -1.77 -9.47 -0.51
C ASP A 99 -1.75 -8.26 0.42
N LYS A 100 -0.95 -7.23 0.09
CA LYS A 100 -0.87 -5.96 0.82
C LYS A 100 -0.66 -4.82 -0.16
N GLU A 101 -1.40 -3.73 0.01
CA GLU A 101 -1.27 -2.51 -0.78
C GLU A 101 -1.01 -1.32 0.12
N LEU A 102 0.03 -0.54 -0.16
CA LEU A 102 0.31 0.70 0.57
C LEU A 102 -0.83 1.69 0.35
N ARG A 103 -1.43 2.18 1.44
CA ARG A 103 -2.51 3.18 1.39
C ARG A 103 -2.03 4.56 1.77
N THR A 104 -1.21 4.65 2.81
CA THR A 104 -0.69 5.94 3.28
C THR A 104 0.61 5.73 4.05
N PHE A 105 1.36 6.82 4.20
CA PHE A 105 2.56 6.84 5.02
C PHE A 105 2.72 8.22 5.68
N HIS A 106 3.39 8.25 6.83
CA HIS A 106 3.66 9.48 7.55
C HIS A 106 5.08 9.46 8.10
N LYS A 107 5.80 10.58 7.96
CA LYS A 107 7.12 10.75 8.56
C LYS A 107 7.03 11.65 9.77
N THR A 108 7.43 11.16 10.93
CA THR A 108 7.35 11.91 12.17
C THR A 108 8.31 13.11 12.17
N GLU A 109 8.01 14.09 13.04
CA GLU A 109 9.01 15.05 13.46
C GLU A 109 10.10 14.40 14.32
N LYS A 110 11.15 15.16 14.65
CA LYS A 110 12.26 14.63 15.45
C LYS A 110 11.74 14.23 16.84
N ILE A 111 11.93 12.97 17.21
CA ILE A 111 11.59 12.43 18.52
C ILE A 111 12.88 12.21 19.30
N PHE A 112 12.98 12.83 20.48
CA PHE A 112 14.11 12.62 21.39
C PHE A 112 14.05 11.24 22.03
N PRO A 113 15.19 10.64 22.42
CA PRO A 113 15.23 9.39 23.18
C PRO A 113 14.28 9.40 24.39
N GLY A 114 13.45 8.36 24.52
CA GLY A 114 12.47 8.22 25.59
C GLY A 114 11.16 8.98 25.39
N ASN A 115 11.08 9.89 24.40
CA ASN A 115 9.86 10.64 24.12
C ASN A 115 8.95 9.88 23.15
N SER A 116 7.66 10.23 23.22
CA SER A 116 6.63 9.74 22.30
C SER A 116 5.95 10.87 21.55
N THR A 117 5.37 10.55 20.41
CA THR A 117 4.44 11.40 19.66
C THR A 117 3.24 10.57 19.22
N VAL A 118 2.08 11.20 19.07
CA VAL A 118 0.90 10.57 18.47
C VAL A 118 0.87 11.00 17.01
N VAL A 119 0.69 10.03 16.13
CA VAL A 119 0.57 10.23 14.69
C VAL A 119 -0.83 9.87 14.26
N GLU A 120 -1.40 10.69 13.39
CA GLU A 120 -2.67 10.43 12.72
C GLU A 120 -2.42 10.27 11.23
N LEU A 121 -2.96 9.21 10.65
CA LEU A 121 -2.95 8.94 9.23
C LEU A 121 -4.39 8.84 8.73
N GLU A 122 -4.62 9.36 7.54
CA GLU A 122 -5.93 9.38 6.90
C GLU A 122 -5.91 8.55 5.62
N ILE A 123 -6.95 7.74 5.43
CA ILE A 123 -7.18 6.94 4.23
C ILE A 123 -8.62 7.20 3.79
N PRO A 124 -8.84 7.98 2.71
CA PRO A 124 -10.15 8.07 2.08
C PRO A 124 -10.66 6.67 1.71
N LYS A 125 -11.94 6.37 1.96
CA LYS A 125 -12.54 5.08 1.61
C LYS A 125 -12.34 4.73 0.12
N ASN A 126 -12.37 5.73 -0.75
CA ASN A 126 -12.14 5.56 -2.19
C ASN A 126 -10.73 5.04 -2.51
N ASP A 127 -9.73 5.26 -1.65
CA ASP A 127 -8.38 4.74 -1.86
C ASP A 127 -8.30 3.22 -1.62
N LEU A 128 -9.35 2.62 -1.04
CA LEU A 128 -9.49 1.17 -0.90
C LEU A 128 -10.24 0.53 -2.08
N SER A 129 -10.82 1.34 -2.96
CA SER A 129 -11.56 0.88 -4.12
C SER A 129 -10.65 0.23 -5.16
N PHE A 130 -11.22 -0.66 -5.95
CA PHE A 130 -10.58 -1.26 -7.11
C PHE A 130 -11.33 -0.86 -8.38
N TRP A 131 -10.66 -0.94 -9.53
CA TRP A 131 -11.30 -0.71 -10.82
C TRP A 131 -11.99 -2.00 -11.29
N SER A 132 -13.31 -1.94 -11.51
CA SER A 132 -14.12 -3.06 -11.99
C SER A 132 -14.35 -2.92 -13.50
N GLU A 133 -13.77 -3.80 -14.31
CA GLU A 133 -13.98 -3.78 -15.77
C GLU A 133 -15.44 -4.06 -16.15
N LYS A 134 -16.17 -4.83 -15.33
CA LYS A 134 -17.57 -5.20 -15.58
C LYS A 134 -18.51 -3.99 -15.57
N SER A 135 -18.26 -3.05 -14.66
CA SER A 135 -19.05 -1.83 -14.48
C SER A 135 -18.36 -0.58 -15.03
N SER A 136 -17.08 -0.70 -15.43
CA SER A 136 -16.23 0.42 -15.86
C SER A 136 -16.21 1.55 -14.82
N SER A 137 -16.14 1.20 -13.54
CA SER A 137 -16.15 2.15 -12.43
C SER A 137 -15.28 1.66 -11.25
N TRP A 138 -15.01 2.59 -10.33
CA TRP A 138 -14.36 2.28 -9.05
C TRP A 138 -15.39 1.68 -8.09
N GLU A 139 -15.10 0.49 -7.57
CA GLU A 139 -15.94 -0.21 -6.61
C GLU A 139 -15.17 -0.46 -5.31
N LEU A 140 -15.86 -0.32 -4.18
CA LEU A 140 -15.36 -0.67 -2.86
C LEU A 140 -16.00 -1.99 -2.44
N GLU A 141 -15.21 -3.03 -2.18
CA GLU A 141 -15.76 -4.27 -1.62
C GLU A 141 -16.04 -4.07 -0.13
N PRO A 142 -17.28 -4.30 0.37
CA PRO A 142 -17.53 -4.36 1.80
C PRO A 142 -16.89 -5.62 2.40
N GLY A 143 -16.53 -5.55 3.67
CA GLY A 143 -15.96 -6.65 4.44
C GLY A 143 -14.89 -6.21 5.43
N GLU A 144 -14.21 -7.20 6.00
CA GLU A 144 -13.15 -6.99 6.97
C GLU A 144 -11.82 -6.64 6.27
N TYR A 145 -11.39 -5.39 6.43
CA TYR A 145 -10.06 -4.94 6.02
C TYR A 145 -9.08 -5.06 7.18
N LYS A 146 -7.89 -5.57 6.90
CA LYS A 146 -6.76 -5.53 7.83
C LYS A 146 -5.82 -4.41 7.42
N PHE A 147 -5.51 -3.54 8.37
CA PHE A 147 -4.53 -2.48 8.25
C PHE A 147 -3.24 -2.92 8.93
N HIS A 148 -2.21 -3.15 8.11
CA HIS A 148 -0.86 -3.52 8.53
C HIS A 148 -0.03 -2.27 8.68
N ILE A 149 0.36 -1.93 9.91
CA ILE A 149 1.10 -0.72 10.24
C ILE A 149 2.53 -1.12 10.60
N GLY A 150 3.49 -0.49 9.94
CA GLY A 150 4.90 -0.88 10.08
C GLY A 150 5.88 0.17 9.63
N SER A 151 7.17 -0.15 9.83
CA SER A 151 8.30 0.67 9.36
C SER A 151 8.69 0.33 7.91
N SER A 152 8.28 -0.83 7.40
CA SER A 152 8.44 -1.25 6.00
C SER A 152 7.38 -2.30 5.64
N SER A 153 7.27 -2.67 4.36
CA SER A 153 6.33 -3.73 3.94
C SER A 153 6.61 -5.10 4.60
N ARG A 154 7.83 -5.31 5.10
CA ARG A 154 8.28 -6.54 5.78
C ARG A 154 8.46 -6.39 7.30
N ASP A 155 8.37 -5.17 7.84
CA ASP A 155 8.43 -4.87 9.29
C ASP A 155 7.08 -4.33 9.74
N ILE A 156 6.09 -5.22 9.78
CA ILE A 156 4.74 -4.94 10.28
C ILE A 156 4.72 -5.18 11.77
N ARG A 157 4.29 -4.17 12.52
CA ARG A 157 4.35 -4.16 14.00
C ARG A 157 2.98 -4.18 14.65
N ILE A 158 1.98 -3.64 13.96
CA ILE A 158 0.59 -3.62 14.38
C ILE A 158 -0.27 -4.09 13.20
N ILE A 159 -1.26 -4.92 13.49
CA ILE A 159 -2.31 -5.29 12.54
C ILE A 159 -3.65 -5.03 13.22
N GLU A 160 -4.46 -4.18 12.61
CA GLU A 160 -5.81 -3.84 13.07
C GLU A 160 -6.84 -4.30 12.05
N SER A 161 -7.95 -4.86 12.50
CA SER A 161 -9.10 -5.18 11.65
C SER A 161 -10.14 -4.08 11.73
N PHE A 162 -10.74 -3.74 10.60
CA PHE A 162 -11.84 -2.79 10.51
C PHE A 162 -12.87 -3.23 9.48
N GLU A 163 -14.14 -3.26 9.88
CA GLU A 163 -15.25 -3.67 9.03
C GLU A 163 -15.76 -2.48 8.20
N ILE A 164 -15.70 -2.61 6.87
CA ILE A 164 -16.30 -1.66 5.94
C ILE A 164 -17.65 -2.19 5.48
N LYS A 165 -18.69 -1.43 5.79
CA LYS A 165 -20.07 -1.70 5.38
C LYS A 165 -20.41 -1.06 4.05
#